data_AF-A0A6I3MV33-F1
#
_entry.id   AF-A0A6I3MV33-F1
#
_cell.length_a   1.000
_cell.length_b   1.000
_cell.length_c   1.000
_cell.angle_alpha   90.00
_cell.angle_beta   90.00
_cell.angle_gamma   90.00
#
_symmetry.space_group_name_H-M   'P 1'
#
loop_
_entity.id
_entity.type
_entity.pdbx_description
1 polymer ?
#
loop_
_entity_poly.entity_id
_entity_poly.type
_entity_poly.pdbx_seq_one_letter_code
_entity_poly.pdbx_strand_id
1 'polypeptide(L)'
;MLADKWIIDRTPTKRFPSYTRGNAADVLADPVSPLGWSLCWEKGVVLGCKVGFVTFGVFDHEDYGTPPETFGLFGGYFYNSLMQARLMGVRMPGASPEAVDAAYFDANPDVPPYVAEPWHESPAHEVKLGETMAYVMGSTVHPPVEQQKVLAIKIRAERPNLSKLSDAELVARARSMAPILVETFEQHVWSSLGASLGPGAVQAITAAIGRPEDGVRLIGAVGDVDSALIAIDLWDLSRTIRSTPEITAAFDAGFEGWEGRIAGTEFEKALNAFKLKHGSRGPNEWDPAAHSYETNPRLAFAQLDRLRHQSDGSDPRAASKRNGAERARLFAEISEALAGDAETAGMFAAG
;
A
#
# COMPACT_ATOMS: atom_id res chain seq x y z
N MET A 1 -19.43 -32.46 4.15
CA MET A 1 -18.88 -32.25 2.80
C MET A 1 -18.50 -30.78 2.71
N LEU A 2 -17.23 -30.44 2.52
CA LEU A 2 -16.88 -29.07 2.14
C LEU A 2 -17.42 -28.88 0.72
N ALA A 3 -18.29 -27.89 0.53
CA ALA A 3 -18.95 -27.57 -0.74
C ALA A 3 -17.93 -27.35 -1.87
N ASP A 4 -18.40 -27.33 -3.13
CA ASP A 4 -17.60 -26.99 -4.31
C ASP A 4 -16.66 -25.82 -4.01
N LYS A 5 -15.35 -26.09 -4.05
CA LYS A 5 -14.30 -25.08 -3.80
C LYS A 5 -13.80 -24.52 -5.12
N TRP A 6 -13.54 -23.22 -5.13
CA TRP A 6 -12.79 -22.64 -6.24
C TRP A 6 -11.36 -23.20 -6.26
N ILE A 7 -10.74 -23.31 -7.44
CA ILE A 7 -9.49 -24.07 -7.65
C ILE A 7 -8.29 -23.61 -6.78
N ILE A 8 -8.34 -22.37 -6.31
CA ILE A 8 -7.30 -21.72 -5.49
C ILE A 8 -7.75 -21.48 -4.04
N ASP A 9 -8.95 -21.91 -3.64
CA ASP A 9 -9.49 -21.63 -2.32
C ASP A 9 -8.64 -22.24 -1.20
N ARG A 10 -8.41 -21.43 -0.17
CA ARG A 10 -7.80 -21.83 1.07
C ARG A 10 -8.82 -22.41 2.04
N THR A 11 -8.31 -23.06 3.07
CA THR A 11 -9.11 -23.52 4.20
C THR A 11 -8.70 -22.70 5.43
N PRO A 12 -9.63 -22.01 6.12
CA PRO A 12 -9.34 -21.35 7.38
C PRO A 12 -8.71 -22.33 8.37
N THR A 13 -7.73 -21.89 9.15
CA THR A 13 -7.12 -22.73 10.18
C THR A 13 -7.77 -22.47 11.53
N LYS A 14 -7.59 -23.41 12.47
CA LYS A 14 -8.11 -23.22 13.83
C LYS A 14 -7.36 -22.13 14.60
N ARG A 15 -6.07 -21.95 14.31
CA ARG A 15 -5.19 -20.98 14.98
C ARG A 15 -5.42 -19.56 14.48
N PHE A 16 -5.80 -19.39 13.21
CA PHE A 16 -6.15 -18.11 12.60
C PHE A 16 -7.58 -18.20 12.02
N PRO A 17 -8.62 -18.17 12.88
CA PRO A 17 -9.98 -18.55 12.48
C PRO A 17 -10.75 -17.47 11.72
N SER A 18 -10.38 -16.19 11.88
CA SER A 18 -11.20 -15.07 11.45
C SER A 18 -10.52 -14.25 10.35
N TYR A 19 -11.29 -13.97 9.29
CA TYR A 19 -10.85 -13.27 8.10
C TYR A 19 -11.85 -12.19 7.70
N THR A 20 -11.38 -11.11 7.10
CA THR A 20 -12.21 -9.95 6.73
C THR A 20 -11.94 -9.48 5.31
N ARG A 21 -12.97 -8.89 4.69
CA ARG A 21 -12.86 -8.18 3.42
C ARG A 21 -12.68 -6.66 3.54
N GLY A 22 -12.80 -6.09 4.75
CA GLY A 22 -12.93 -4.65 4.98
C GLY A 22 -12.06 -3.79 4.06
N ASN A 23 -10.75 -3.78 4.29
CA ASN A 23 -9.75 -3.13 3.41
C ASN A 23 -9.21 -4.06 2.30
N ALA A 24 -9.39 -5.37 2.42
CA ALA A 24 -8.93 -6.34 1.43
C ALA A 24 -9.59 -6.12 0.05
N ALA A 25 -10.82 -5.62 0.02
CA ALA A 25 -11.52 -5.29 -1.22
C ALA A 25 -10.88 -4.11 -1.98
N ASP A 26 -10.16 -3.20 -1.31
CA ASP A 26 -9.43 -2.12 -1.99
C ASP A 26 -8.11 -2.60 -2.60
N VAL A 27 -7.58 -3.74 -2.14
CA VAL A 27 -6.36 -4.38 -2.64
C VAL A 27 -6.70 -5.29 -3.83
N LEU A 28 -7.63 -6.21 -3.61
CA LEU A 28 -8.12 -7.19 -4.60
C LEU A 28 -9.65 -7.22 -4.54
N ALA A 29 -10.27 -6.35 -5.34
CA ALA A 29 -11.72 -6.19 -5.37
C ALA A 29 -12.40 -7.41 -6.02
N ASP A 30 -11.85 -7.83 -7.16
CA ASP A 30 -12.36 -8.91 -8.00
C ASP A 30 -11.85 -10.28 -7.54
N PRO A 31 -12.49 -11.38 -7.98
CA PRO A 31 -11.91 -12.71 -7.82
C PRO A 31 -10.49 -12.77 -8.41
N VAL A 32 -9.55 -13.30 -7.62
CA VAL A 32 -8.14 -13.38 -7.99
C VAL A 32 -7.95 -14.42 -9.08
N SER A 33 -7.14 -14.10 -10.09
CA SER A 33 -6.77 -15.02 -11.14
C SER A 33 -6.00 -16.23 -10.57
N PRO A 34 -6.25 -17.47 -11.05
CA PRO A 34 -5.53 -18.65 -10.56
C PRO A 34 -4.01 -18.56 -10.69
N LEU A 35 -3.53 -17.92 -11.75
CA LEU A 35 -2.10 -17.70 -11.96
C LEU A 35 -1.56 -16.63 -11.01
N GLY A 36 -2.27 -15.51 -10.84
CA GLY A 36 -1.89 -14.46 -9.89
C GLY A 36 -1.77 -15.00 -8.47
N TRP A 37 -2.74 -15.80 -8.04
CA TRP A 37 -2.69 -16.41 -6.71
C TRP A 37 -1.53 -17.41 -6.55
N SER A 38 -1.46 -18.41 -7.43
CA SER A 38 -0.49 -19.52 -7.29
C SER A 38 0.97 -19.13 -7.56
N LEU A 39 1.21 -18.07 -8.35
CA LEU A 39 2.56 -17.63 -8.71
C LEU A 39 3.02 -16.40 -7.92
N CYS A 40 2.20 -15.36 -7.82
CA CYS A 40 2.60 -14.09 -7.21
C CYS A 40 2.28 -14.06 -5.71
N TRP A 41 1.11 -14.56 -5.32
CA TRP A 41 0.68 -14.51 -3.93
C TRP A 41 1.27 -15.64 -3.10
N GLU A 42 0.97 -16.90 -3.41
CA GLU A 42 1.40 -18.04 -2.59
C GLU A 42 2.94 -18.18 -2.50
N LYS A 43 3.65 -17.86 -3.59
CA LYS A 43 5.12 -18.00 -3.67
C LYS A 43 5.87 -16.71 -3.39
N GLY A 44 5.16 -15.61 -3.23
CA GLY A 44 5.70 -14.27 -3.01
C GLY A 44 5.04 -13.61 -1.81
N VAL A 45 3.97 -12.86 -2.07
CA VAL A 45 3.28 -11.99 -1.11
C VAL A 45 2.93 -12.68 0.22
N VAL A 46 2.35 -13.88 0.19
CA VAL A 46 1.98 -14.64 1.40
C VAL A 46 3.20 -14.94 2.27
N LEU A 47 4.32 -15.34 1.64
CA LEU A 47 5.55 -15.66 2.34
C LEU A 47 6.24 -14.39 2.85
N GLY A 48 6.33 -13.35 2.01
CA GLY A 48 6.88 -12.06 2.41
C GLY A 48 6.11 -11.45 3.58
N CYS A 49 4.78 -11.61 3.60
CA CYS A 49 3.95 -11.13 4.70
C CYS A 49 4.32 -11.82 6.03
N LYS A 50 4.50 -13.14 6.00
CA LYS A 50 4.96 -13.90 7.18
C LYS A 50 6.29 -13.36 7.66
N VAL A 51 7.26 -13.20 6.76
CA VAL A 51 8.59 -12.71 7.14
C VAL A 51 8.48 -11.30 7.72
N GLY A 52 7.71 -10.40 7.11
CA GLY A 52 7.55 -9.03 7.60
C GLY A 52 6.97 -8.95 9.01
N PHE A 53 5.94 -9.74 9.32
CA PHE A 53 5.38 -9.82 10.66
C PHE A 53 6.36 -10.41 11.69
N VAL A 54 7.16 -11.41 11.27
CA VAL A 54 8.18 -12.01 12.13
C VAL A 54 9.32 -11.03 12.39
N THR A 55 9.86 -10.37 11.36
CA THR A 55 10.99 -9.44 11.49
C THR A 55 10.59 -8.14 12.18
N PHE A 56 9.32 -7.74 12.09
CA PHE A 56 8.78 -6.65 12.90
C PHE A 56 8.69 -7.00 14.39
N GLY A 57 8.59 -8.30 14.73
CA GLY A 57 8.57 -8.82 16.10
C GLY A 57 7.20 -9.26 16.60
N VAL A 58 6.21 -9.42 15.72
CA VAL A 58 4.84 -9.78 16.13
C VAL A 58 4.69 -11.29 16.35
N PHE A 59 5.41 -12.11 15.58
CA PHE A 59 5.25 -13.57 15.54
C PHE A 59 6.60 -14.28 15.46
N ASP A 60 6.62 -15.56 15.87
CA ASP A 60 7.68 -16.48 15.47
C ASP A 60 7.34 -17.16 14.13
N HIS A 61 8.33 -17.72 13.44
CA HIS A 61 8.06 -18.46 12.20
C HIS A 61 7.15 -19.68 12.44
N GLU A 62 7.24 -20.27 13.62
CA GLU A 62 6.52 -21.45 14.09
C GLU A 62 5.07 -21.14 14.48
N ASP A 63 4.71 -19.87 14.66
CA ASP A 63 3.32 -19.46 14.88
C ASP A 63 2.45 -19.72 13.64
N TYR A 64 3.06 -19.81 12.47
CA TYR A 64 2.39 -20.02 11.18
C TYR A 64 2.48 -21.47 10.70
N GLY A 65 1.40 -21.95 10.09
CA GLY A 65 1.32 -23.20 9.36
C GLY A 65 1.95 -23.15 7.96
N THR A 66 1.62 -24.16 7.14
CA THR A 66 2.07 -24.28 5.76
C THR A 66 0.87 -24.59 4.83
N PRO A 67 0.50 -23.67 3.91
CA PRO A 67 1.05 -22.32 3.74
C PRO A 67 0.71 -21.40 4.94
N PRO A 68 1.46 -20.30 5.14
CA PRO A 68 1.19 -19.34 6.22
C PRO A 68 -0.20 -18.73 6.13
N GLU A 69 -0.84 -18.53 7.28
CA GLU A 69 -2.18 -17.98 7.47
C GLU A 69 -2.25 -16.44 7.38
N THR A 70 -1.33 -15.84 6.64
CA THR A 70 -1.24 -14.39 6.46
C THR A 70 -2.45 -13.84 5.71
N PHE A 71 -2.95 -14.59 4.73
CA PHE A 71 -4.13 -14.21 3.93
C PHE A 71 -5.06 -15.39 3.67
N GLY A 72 -6.35 -15.08 3.58
CA GLY A 72 -7.40 -16.00 3.15
C GLY A 72 -7.70 -15.84 1.66
N LEU A 73 -8.18 -16.91 1.05
CA LEU A 73 -8.78 -16.88 -0.27
C LEU A 73 -9.98 -17.81 -0.29
N PHE A 74 -11.18 -17.26 -0.41
CA PHE A 74 -12.43 -18.01 -0.29
C PHE A 74 -13.41 -17.59 -1.37
N GLY A 75 -13.93 -18.55 -2.14
CA GLY A 75 -14.72 -18.28 -3.33
C GLY A 75 -13.95 -17.47 -4.39
N GLY A 76 -12.62 -17.62 -4.43
CA GLY A 76 -11.73 -16.81 -5.27
C GLY A 76 -11.49 -15.37 -4.80
N TYR A 77 -12.07 -14.94 -3.69
CA TYR A 77 -11.88 -13.59 -3.16
C TYR A 77 -10.82 -13.53 -2.07
N PHE A 78 -10.07 -12.43 -2.03
CA PHE A 78 -9.02 -12.15 -1.07
C PHE A 78 -9.57 -11.68 0.29
N TYR A 79 -8.95 -12.14 1.37
CA TYR A 79 -9.28 -11.74 2.73
C TYR A 79 -8.02 -11.52 3.58
N ASN A 80 -8.06 -10.50 4.43
CA ASN A 80 -7.04 -10.28 5.46
C ASN A 80 -7.32 -11.14 6.69
N SER A 81 -6.26 -11.69 7.27
CA SER A 81 -6.32 -12.40 8.54
C SER A 81 -6.40 -11.43 9.71
N LEU A 82 -7.49 -11.46 10.49
CA LEU A 82 -7.68 -10.56 11.64
C LEU A 82 -6.64 -10.79 12.74
N MET A 83 -6.21 -12.03 12.91
CA MET A 83 -5.27 -12.43 13.95
C MET A 83 -3.95 -11.68 13.86
N GLN A 84 -3.49 -11.37 12.64
CA GLN A 84 -2.20 -10.69 12.45
C GLN A 84 -2.17 -9.29 13.08
N ALA A 85 -3.18 -8.48 12.77
CA ALA A 85 -3.28 -7.13 13.32
C ALA A 85 -3.59 -7.18 14.82
N ARG A 86 -4.49 -8.08 15.24
CA ARG A 86 -4.87 -8.22 16.66
C ARG A 86 -3.71 -8.64 17.54
N LEU A 87 -2.86 -9.58 17.09
CA LEU A 87 -1.70 -9.97 17.89
C LEU A 87 -0.63 -8.90 18.00
N MET A 88 -0.51 -8.03 16.99
CA MET A 88 0.26 -6.79 17.18
C MET A 88 -0.35 -5.96 18.31
N GLY A 89 -1.68 -5.78 18.34
CA GLY A 89 -2.36 -5.07 19.44
C GLY A 89 -2.20 -5.73 20.82
N VAL A 90 -2.16 -7.06 20.89
CA VAL A 90 -1.97 -7.81 22.15
C VAL A 90 -0.53 -7.70 22.66
N ARG A 91 0.45 -7.77 21.75
CA ARG A 91 1.88 -7.87 22.10
C ARG A 91 2.59 -6.51 22.13
N MET A 92 2.05 -5.48 21.48
CA MET A 92 2.66 -4.14 21.44
C MET A 92 2.41 -3.38 22.75
N PRO A 93 3.45 -2.84 23.42
CA PRO A 93 3.28 -2.01 24.60
C PRO A 93 2.33 -0.83 24.36
N GLY A 94 1.33 -0.66 25.23
CA GLY A 94 0.38 0.47 25.15
C GLY A 94 -0.70 0.33 24.08
N ALA A 95 -0.78 -0.80 23.37
CA ALA A 95 -1.84 -1.10 22.43
C ALA A 95 -2.88 -2.07 23.01
N SER A 96 -3.95 -2.31 22.26
CA SER A 96 -4.89 -3.40 22.52
C SER A 96 -5.47 -3.93 21.21
N PRO A 97 -5.91 -5.21 21.15
CA PRO A 97 -6.61 -5.74 19.98
C PRO A 97 -7.91 -4.98 19.67
N GLU A 98 -8.59 -4.43 20.68
CA GLU A 98 -9.79 -3.60 20.48
C GLU A 98 -9.47 -2.25 19.82
N ALA A 99 -8.34 -1.63 20.19
CA ALA A 99 -7.87 -0.41 19.54
C ALA A 99 -7.48 -0.67 18.08
N VAL A 100 -6.86 -1.82 17.80
CA VAL A 100 -6.59 -2.26 16.42
C VAL A 100 -7.90 -2.47 15.66
N ASP A 101 -8.87 -3.18 16.22
CA ASP A 101 -10.15 -3.40 15.56
C ASP A 101 -10.86 -2.08 15.25
N ALA A 102 -10.90 -1.15 16.21
CA ALA A 102 -11.49 0.16 16.03
C ALA A 102 -10.80 0.96 14.91
N ALA A 103 -9.46 0.90 14.83
CA ALA A 103 -8.69 1.61 13.80
C ALA A 103 -8.86 1.02 12.39
N TYR A 104 -9.02 -0.30 12.27
CA TYR A 104 -9.09 -0.98 10.96
C TYR A 104 -10.51 -1.23 10.45
N PHE A 105 -11.50 -1.33 11.34
CA PHE A 105 -12.85 -1.80 10.98
C PHE A 105 -13.98 -0.94 11.51
N ASP A 106 -13.68 0.17 12.20
CA ASP A 106 -14.66 0.96 12.94
C ASP A 106 -15.50 0.09 13.90
N ALA A 107 -16.60 0.63 14.43
CA ALA A 107 -17.58 -0.13 15.20
C ALA A 107 -18.45 -1.02 14.26
N ASN A 108 -17.82 -1.95 13.52
CA ASN A 108 -18.52 -2.89 12.65
C ASN A 108 -18.98 -4.13 13.45
N PRO A 109 -20.31 -4.34 13.63
CA PRO A 109 -20.84 -5.45 14.41
C PRO A 109 -20.58 -6.83 13.78
N ASP A 110 -20.23 -6.89 12.50
CA ASP A 110 -19.93 -8.14 11.79
C ASP A 110 -18.50 -8.63 12.04
N VAL A 111 -17.64 -7.81 12.65
CA VAL A 111 -16.30 -8.23 13.04
C VAL A 111 -16.39 -9.01 14.35
N PRO A 112 -16.05 -10.31 14.37
CA PRO A 112 -16.16 -11.11 15.58
C PRO A 112 -15.19 -10.58 16.64
N PRO A 113 -15.60 -10.48 17.92
CA PRO A 113 -14.74 -9.94 18.96
C PRO A 113 -13.44 -10.73 19.08
N TYR A 114 -12.38 -10.08 19.55
CA TYR A 114 -11.16 -10.78 19.93
C TYR A 114 -11.42 -11.78 21.05
N VAL A 115 -10.86 -12.98 20.94
CA VAL A 115 -10.91 -14.03 21.96
C VAL A 115 -9.47 -14.39 22.31
N ALA A 116 -9.09 -14.18 23.57
CA ALA A 116 -7.74 -14.47 24.04
C ALA A 116 -7.48 -15.98 24.10
N GLU A 117 -6.31 -16.40 23.64
CA GLU A 117 -5.78 -17.75 23.81
C GLU A 117 -4.44 -17.71 24.56
N PRO A 118 -4.04 -18.79 25.26
CA PRO A 118 -2.83 -18.79 26.09
C PRO A 118 -1.52 -18.45 25.38
N TRP A 119 -1.45 -18.61 24.04
CA TRP A 119 -0.25 -18.32 23.25
C TRP A 119 -0.19 -16.90 22.72
N HIS A 120 -1.26 -16.10 22.89
CA HIS A 120 -1.33 -14.74 22.35
C HIS A 120 -0.39 -13.79 23.09
N GLU A 121 -0.33 -13.89 24.42
CA GLU A 121 0.62 -13.15 25.23
C GLU A 121 2.02 -13.72 25.07
N SER A 122 3.01 -12.84 24.87
CA SER A 122 4.42 -13.24 24.78
C SER A 122 5.31 -12.11 25.27
N PRO A 123 5.92 -12.25 26.46
CA PRO A 123 6.85 -11.25 26.98
C PRO A 123 8.05 -11.00 26.06
N ALA A 124 8.48 -12.02 25.30
CA ALA A 124 9.57 -11.89 24.34
C ALA A 124 9.18 -10.98 23.16
N HIS A 125 7.97 -11.16 22.62
CA HIS A 125 7.46 -10.32 21.53
C HIS A 125 7.12 -8.92 22.02
N GLU A 126 6.67 -8.75 23.26
CA GLU A 126 6.46 -7.44 23.88
C GLU A 126 7.76 -6.62 23.95
N VAL A 127 8.85 -7.22 24.44
CA VAL A 127 10.18 -6.58 24.44
C VAL A 127 10.60 -6.24 23.02
N LYS A 128 10.45 -7.18 22.07
CA LYS A 128 10.87 -6.97 20.69
C LYS A 128 10.09 -5.84 20.00
N LEU A 129 8.78 -5.79 20.19
CA LEU A 129 7.94 -4.73 19.64
C LEU A 129 8.22 -3.38 20.29
N GLY A 130 8.56 -3.35 21.58
CA GLY A 130 9.06 -2.14 22.23
C GLY A 130 10.35 -1.61 21.58
N GLU A 131 11.31 -2.48 21.26
CA GLU A 131 12.52 -2.11 20.51
C GLU A 131 12.19 -1.60 19.10
N THR A 132 11.31 -2.30 18.38
CA THR A 132 10.88 -1.91 17.02
C THR A 132 10.18 -0.56 17.04
N MET A 133 9.29 -0.33 18.01
CA MET A 133 8.61 0.95 18.20
C MET A 133 9.60 2.07 18.47
N ALA A 134 10.55 1.88 19.40
CA ALA A 134 11.59 2.86 19.68
C ALA A 134 12.45 3.16 18.44
N TYR A 135 12.78 2.14 17.65
CA TYR A 135 13.50 2.32 16.39
C TYR A 135 12.69 3.15 15.38
N VAL A 136 11.42 2.83 15.16
CA VAL A 136 10.55 3.54 14.20
C VAL A 136 10.37 4.99 14.63
N MET A 137 10.03 5.25 15.89
CA MET A 137 9.81 6.61 16.41
C MET A 137 11.11 7.43 16.46
N GLY A 138 12.27 6.79 16.53
CA GLY A 138 13.58 7.45 16.54
C GLY A 138 14.24 7.61 15.16
N SER A 139 13.66 7.07 14.09
CA SER A 139 14.29 7.02 12.77
C SER A 139 13.52 7.83 11.73
N THR A 140 14.23 8.56 10.88
CA THR A 140 13.64 9.28 9.74
C THR A 140 13.74 8.50 8.43
N VAL A 141 14.53 7.40 8.42
CA VAL A 141 14.75 6.56 7.24
C VAL A 141 14.85 5.10 7.68
N HIS A 142 14.23 4.21 6.93
CA HIS A 142 14.43 2.77 7.02
C HIS A 142 15.14 2.26 5.74
N PRO A 143 16.47 2.06 5.75
CA PRO A 143 17.24 1.76 4.55
C PRO A 143 16.75 0.57 3.71
N PRO A 144 16.26 -0.54 4.30
CA PRO A 144 15.73 -1.66 3.52
C PRO A 144 14.61 -1.27 2.53
N VAL A 145 13.70 -0.36 2.92
CA VAL A 145 12.62 0.12 2.02
C VAL A 145 13.20 0.91 0.84
N GLU A 146 14.21 1.75 1.08
CA GLU A 146 14.88 2.50 0.02
C GLU A 146 15.64 1.57 -0.95
N GLN A 147 16.23 0.50 -0.42
CA GLN A 147 16.86 -0.54 -1.25
C GLN A 147 15.83 -1.27 -2.13
N GLN A 148 14.63 -1.54 -1.63
CA GLN A 148 13.55 -2.13 -2.43
C GLN A 148 13.12 -1.22 -3.58
N LYS A 149 13.09 0.11 -3.39
CA LYS A 149 12.82 1.07 -4.47
C LYS A 149 13.89 0.96 -5.58
N VAL A 150 15.16 0.94 -5.20
CA VAL A 150 16.28 0.77 -6.15
C VAL A 150 16.17 -0.55 -6.91
N LEU A 151 15.86 -1.65 -6.20
CA LEU A 151 15.68 -2.97 -6.80
C LEU A 151 14.52 -2.97 -7.82
N ALA A 152 13.37 -2.42 -7.48
CA ALA A 152 12.21 -2.34 -8.36
C ALA A 152 12.50 -1.53 -9.64
N ILE A 153 13.16 -0.38 -9.51
CA ILE A 153 13.60 0.45 -10.64
C ILE A 153 14.57 -0.32 -11.54
N LYS A 154 15.54 -1.03 -10.94
CA LYS A 154 16.50 -1.85 -11.69
C LYS A 154 15.80 -2.97 -12.47
N ILE A 155 14.93 -3.74 -11.83
CA ILE A 155 14.17 -4.83 -12.48
C ILE A 155 13.36 -4.30 -13.65
N ARG A 156 12.78 -3.11 -13.50
CA ARG A 156 12.03 -2.44 -14.55
C ARG A 156 12.94 -2.05 -15.73
N ALA A 157 14.07 -1.41 -15.44
CA ALA A 157 15.04 -0.97 -16.46
C ALA A 157 15.66 -2.15 -17.22
N GLU A 158 15.91 -3.26 -16.54
CA GLU A 158 16.53 -4.47 -17.09
C GLU A 158 15.51 -5.46 -17.67
N ARG A 159 14.22 -5.10 -17.72
CA ARG A 159 13.18 -5.99 -18.25
C ARG A 159 13.47 -6.30 -19.73
N PRO A 160 13.68 -7.57 -20.11
CA PRO A 160 13.92 -7.94 -21.50
C PRO A 160 12.68 -7.65 -22.34
N ASN A 161 12.86 -7.58 -23.66
CA ASN A 161 11.71 -7.53 -24.56
C ASN A 161 10.96 -8.87 -24.48
N LEU A 162 9.86 -8.88 -23.72
CA LEU A 162 9.04 -10.07 -23.49
C LEU A 162 8.47 -10.65 -24.79
N SER A 163 8.28 -9.84 -25.84
CA SER A 163 7.79 -10.31 -27.14
C SER A 163 8.83 -11.13 -27.93
N LYS A 164 10.07 -11.19 -27.45
CA LYS A 164 11.17 -11.94 -28.07
C LYS A 164 11.52 -13.22 -27.29
N LEU A 165 10.88 -13.46 -26.15
CA LEU A 165 11.11 -14.65 -25.34
C LEU A 165 10.19 -15.78 -25.81
N SER A 166 10.68 -17.02 -25.72
CA SER A 166 9.85 -18.22 -25.81
C SER A 166 8.95 -18.36 -24.58
N ASP A 167 7.89 -19.18 -24.70
CA ASP A 167 6.99 -19.48 -23.57
C ASP A 167 7.75 -20.03 -22.34
N ALA A 168 8.76 -20.88 -22.58
CA ALA A 168 9.59 -21.43 -21.51
C ALA A 168 10.40 -20.33 -20.78
N GLU A 169 10.96 -19.38 -21.53
CA GLU A 169 11.69 -18.23 -20.97
C GLU A 169 10.76 -17.26 -20.25
N LEU A 170 9.54 -17.03 -20.75
CA LEU A 170 8.51 -16.24 -20.08
C LEU A 170 8.13 -16.85 -18.73
N VAL A 171 7.88 -18.16 -18.69
CA VAL A 171 7.57 -18.88 -17.44
C VAL A 171 8.75 -18.86 -16.48
N ALA A 172 9.97 -19.08 -16.95
CA ALA A 172 11.18 -19.03 -16.14
C ALA A 172 11.36 -17.63 -15.51
N ARG A 173 11.17 -16.57 -16.30
CA ARG A 173 11.21 -15.19 -15.82
C ARG A 173 10.11 -14.91 -14.80
N ALA A 174 8.87 -15.32 -15.07
CA ALA A 174 7.77 -15.07 -14.14
C ALA A 174 8.02 -15.75 -12.77
N ARG A 175 8.56 -16.97 -12.78
CA ARG A 175 8.96 -17.69 -11.57
C ARG A 175 10.16 -17.07 -10.85
N SER A 176 11.11 -16.47 -11.59
CA SER A 176 12.25 -15.80 -10.96
C SER A 176 11.86 -14.52 -10.21
N MET A 177 10.66 -13.97 -10.44
CA MET A 177 10.14 -12.84 -9.67
C MET A 177 9.62 -13.24 -8.28
N ALA A 178 9.30 -14.51 -8.04
CA ALA A 178 8.69 -14.92 -6.77
C ALA A 178 9.58 -14.62 -5.54
N PRO A 179 10.89 -14.92 -5.52
CA PRO A 179 11.76 -14.53 -4.39
C PRO A 179 11.85 -13.01 -4.19
N ILE A 180 11.82 -12.24 -5.28
CA ILE A 180 11.80 -10.77 -5.21
C ILE A 180 10.49 -10.27 -4.59
N LEU A 181 9.36 -10.93 -4.88
CA LEU A 181 8.08 -10.61 -4.24
C LEU A 181 8.11 -10.93 -2.74
N VAL A 182 8.84 -11.97 -2.30
CA VAL A 182 9.02 -12.23 -0.86
C VAL A 182 9.76 -11.06 -0.20
N GLU A 183 10.92 -10.68 -0.75
CA GLU A 183 11.78 -9.62 -0.20
C GLU A 183 11.07 -8.25 -0.19
N THR A 184 10.44 -7.88 -1.30
CA THR A 184 9.74 -6.59 -1.41
C THR A 184 8.51 -6.55 -0.52
N PHE A 185 7.76 -7.66 -0.40
CA PHE A 185 6.56 -7.69 0.42
C PHE A 185 6.85 -7.81 1.93
N GLU A 186 7.97 -8.41 2.31
CA GLU A 186 8.49 -8.33 3.69
C GLU A 186 8.63 -6.87 4.14
N GLN A 187 9.33 -6.07 3.34
CA GLN A 187 9.56 -4.66 3.65
C GLN A 187 8.28 -3.81 3.50
N HIS A 188 7.37 -4.20 2.61
CA HIS A 188 6.04 -3.61 2.55
C HIS A 188 5.27 -3.80 3.85
N VAL A 189 5.27 -5.01 4.43
CA VAL A 189 4.63 -5.26 5.73
C VAL A 189 5.33 -4.51 6.84
N TRP A 190 6.67 -4.58 6.91
CA TRP A 190 7.44 -3.91 7.94
C TRP A 190 7.16 -2.39 7.96
N SER A 191 7.20 -1.75 6.80
CA SER A 191 6.88 -0.32 6.66
C SER A 191 5.42 0.01 6.93
N SER A 192 4.47 -0.85 6.53
CA SER A 192 3.04 -0.62 6.79
C SER A 192 2.70 -0.69 8.27
N LEU A 193 3.29 -1.65 9.00
CA LEU A 193 3.13 -1.75 10.45
C LEU A 193 3.78 -0.55 11.15
N GLY A 194 5.01 -0.20 10.79
CA GLY A 194 5.71 0.96 11.35
C GLY A 194 5.00 2.28 11.10
N ALA A 195 4.46 2.49 9.89
CA ALA A 195 3.75 3.70 9.49
C ALA A 195 2.44 3.94 10.28
N SER A 196 1.94 2.94 11.02
CA SER A 196 0.77 3.10 11.89
C SER A 196 1.11 3.68 13.27
N LEU A 197 2.37 3.59 13.72
CA LEU A 197 2.78 3.96 15.08
C LEU A 197 2.70 5.47 15.33
N GLY A 198 3.30 6.28 14.45
CA GLY A 198 3.26 7.74 14.54
C GLY A 198 1.83 8.30 14.51
N PRO A 199 1.00 7.93 13.51
CA PRO A 199 -0.42 8.26 13.48
C PRO A 199 -1.19 7.86 14.74
N GLY A 200 -0.94 6.65 15.28
CA GLY A 200 -1.56 6.20 16.53
C GLY A 200 -1.21 7.10 17.71
N ALA A 201 0.07 7.46 17.87
CA ALA A 201 0.53 8.38 18.91
C ALA A 201 -0.08 9.78 18.75
N VAL A 202 -0.05 10.35 17.53
CA VAL A 202 -0.62 11.67 17.24
C VAL A 202 -2.12 11.71 17.55
N GLN A 203 -2.88 10.68 17.15
CA GLN A 203 -4.31 10.60 17.45
C GLN A 203 -4.59 10.50 18.95
N ALA A 204 -3.87 9.63 19.67
CA ALA A 204 -4.04 9.48 21.12
C ALA A 204 -3.75 10.80 21.86
N ILE A 205 -2.65 11.48 21.51
CA ILE A 205 -2.22 12.74 22.14
C ILE A 205 -3.23 13.86 21.85
N THR A 206 -3.61 14.03 20.58
CA THR A 206 -4.58 15.07 20.19
C THR A 206 -5.96 14.83 20.80
N ALA A 207 -6.40 13.57 20.91
CA ALA A 207 -7.63 13.23 21.63
C ALA A 207 -7.54 13.57 23.12
N ALA A 208 -6.42 13.27 23.78
CA ALA A 208 -6.21 13.53 25.21
C ALA A 208 -6.30 15.03 25.57
N ILE A 209 -5.92 15.92 24.64
CA ILE A 209 -6.03 17.38 24.82
C ILE A 209 -7.33 17.97 24.24
N GLY A 210 -8.30 17.14 23.86
CA GLY A 210 -9.61 17.57 23.37
C GLY A 210 -9.62 18.09 21.92
N ARG A 211 -8.63 17.71 21.09
CA ARG A 211 -8.47 18.12 19.68
C ARG A 211 -8.38 16.93 18.70
N PRO A 212 -9.23 15.88 18.79
CA PRO A 212 -9.09 14.67 17.98
C PRO A 212 -9.14 14.91 16.46
N GLU A 213 -9.92 15.89 16.01
CA GLU A 213 -10.03 16.27 14.60
C GLU A 213 -8.71 16.82 14.03
N ASP A 214 -7.87 17.44 14.86
CA ASP A 214 -6.58 17.97 14.42
C ASP A 214 -5.56 16.85 14.22
N GLY A 215 -5.66 15.74 14.98
CA GLY A 215 -4.86 14.54 14.75
C GLY A 215 -5.07 13.96 13.36
N VAL A 216 -6.33 13.82 12.92
CA VAL A 216 -6.68 13.36 11.57
C VAL A 216 -6.07 14.27 10.49
N ARG A 217 -6.16 15.59 10.67
CA ARG A 217 -5.61 16.58 9.72
C ARG A 217 -4.09 16.55 9.65
N LEU A 218 -3.41 16.35 10.78
CA LEU A 218 -1.95 16.24 10.84
C LEU A 218 -1.43 15.02 10.05
N ILE A 219 -2.15 13.90 10.10
CA ILE A 219 -1.82 12.66 9.38
C ILE A 219 -2.14 12.77 7.89
N GLY A 220 -3.33 13.27 7.53
CA GLY A 220 -3.76 13.38 6.13
C GLY A 220 -2.93 14.36 5.28
N ALA A 221 -2.08 15.16 5.92
CA ALA A 221 -1.23 16.16 5.28
C ALA A 221 0.26 15.75 5.19
N VAL A 222 0.58 14.48 5.47
CA VAL A 222 1.93 13.94 5.23
C VAL A 222 2.24 14.01 3.72
N GLY A 223 3.32 14.73 3.37
CA GLY A 223 3.75 14.94 2.00
C GLY A 223 4.67 13.84 1.47
N ASP A 224 5.05 13.95 0.20
CA ASP A 224 6.10 13.14 -0.46
C ASP A 224 5.86 11.62 -0.51
N VAL A 225 4.64 11.23 -0.87
CA VAL A 225 4.30 9.82 -1.18
C VAL A 225 4.41 9.55 -2.68
N ASP A 226 5.02 8.43 -3.06
CA ASP A 226 5.27 8.06 -4.46
C ASP A 226 3.99 8.03 -5.31
N SER A 227 2.84 7.69 -4.71
CA SER A 227 1.54 7.67 -5.39
C SER A 227 1.07 9.07 -5.81
N ALA A 228 1.45 10.13 -5.09
CA ALA A 228 1.14 11.51 -5.46
C ALA A 228 1.86 11.92 -6.76
N LEU A 229 3.03 11.32 -7.05
CA LEU A 229 3.78 11.59 -8.29
C LEU A 229 3.01 11.17 -9.54
N ILE A 230 2.16 10.14 -9.47
CA ILE A 230 1.33 9.71 -10.61
C ILE A 230 0.34 10.82 -10.99
N ALA A 231 -0.36 11.37 -9.99
CA ALA A 231 -1.33 12.44 -10.21
C ALA A 231 -0.65 13.71 -10.74
N ILE A 232 0.54 14.02 -10.22
CA ILE A 232 1.37 15.13 -10.68
C ILE A 232 1.81 14.94 -12.15
N ASP A 233 2.38 13.79 -12.50
CA ASP A 233 2.89 13.54 -13.85
C ASP A 233 1.73 13.48 -14.88
N LEU A 234 0.58 12.91 -14.50
CA LEU A 234 -0.65 12.97 -15.31
C LEU A 234 -1.17 14.40 -15.50
N TRP A 235 -1.11 15.21 -14.44
CA TRP A 235 -1.52 16.61 -14.51
C TRP A 235 -0.67 17.38 -15.52
N ASP A 236 0.65 17.24 -15.44
CA ASP A 236 1.59 17.92 -16.35
C ASP A 236 1.36 17.50 -17.81
N LEU A 237 1.23 16.20 -18.07
CA LEU A 237 0.86 15.69 -19.41
C LEU A 237 -0.47 16.29 -19.88
N SER A 238 -1.48 16.42 -19.00
CA SER A 238 -2.76 17.03 -19.36
C SER A 238 -2.63 18.50 -19.75
N ARG A 239 -1.72 19.25 -19.11
CA ARG A 239 -1.44 20.66 -19.46
C ARG A 239 -0.73 20.74 -20.80
N THR A 240 0.21 19.84 -21.08
CA THR A 240 0.85 19.73 -22.40
C THR A 240 -0.17 19.51 -23.50
N ILE A 241 -1.14 18.59 -23.31
CA ILE A 241 -2.23 18.38 -24.27
C ILE A 241 -2.95 19.70 -24.54
N ARG A 242 -3.39 20.39 -23.46
CA ARG A 242 -4.16 21.63 -23.57
C ARG A 242 -3.39 22.78 -24.22
N SER A 243 -2.07 22.85 -24.03
CA SER A 243 -1.23 23.92 -24.58
C SER A 243 -0.76 23.67 -26.01
N THR A 244 -0.92 22.46 -26.54
CA THR A 244 -0.42 22.07 -27.86
C THR A 244 -1.60 21.73 -28.78
N PRO A 245 -1.97 22.62 -29.73
CA PRO A 245 -3.15 22.44 -30.57
C PRO A 245 -3.21 21.11 -31.32
N GLU A 246 -2.06 20.63 -31.83
CA GLU A 246 -1.96 19.37 -32.56
C GLU A 246 -2.29 18.17 -31.67
N ILE A 247 -1.85 18.19 -30.40
CA ILE A 247 -2.12 17.13 -29.43
C ILE A 247 -3.57 17.21 -28.93
N THR A 248 -4.10 18.42 -28.72
CA THR A 248 -5.52 18.61 -28.42
C THR A 248 -6.40 18.00 -29.51
N ALA A 249 -6.12 18.30 -30.78
CA ALA A 249 -6.84 17.73 -31.92
C ALA A 249 -6.71 16.19 -31.97
N ALA A 250 -5.54 15.65 -31.62
CA ALA A 250 -5.34 14.21 -31.52
C ALA A 250 -6.20 13.56 -30.42
N PHE A 251 -6.42 14.21 -29.29
CA PHE A 251 -7.33 13.73 -28.24
C PHE A 251 -8.81 13.92 -28.62
N ASP A 252 -9.18 15.04 -29.24
CA ASP A 252 -10.56 15.33 -29.67
C ASP A 252 -11.09 14.32 -30.70
N ALA A 253 -10.20 13.75 -31.53
CA ALA A 253 -10.52 12.69 -32.48
C ALA A 253 -10.69 11.30 -31.82
N GLY A 254 -10.68 11.22 -30.48
CA GLY A 254 -10.96 10.00 -29.71
C GLY A 254 -9.81 9.00 -29.62
N PHE A 255 -10.02 7.90 -28.89
CA PHE A 255 -8.98 6.91 -28.58
C PHE A 255 -8.46 6.13 -29.80
N GLU A 256 -9.31 5.77 -30.76
CA GLU A 256 -8.89 4.87 -31.85
C GLU A 256 -7.76 5.47 -32.72
N GLY A 257 -6.59 4.82 -32.73
CA GLY A 257 -5.43 5.30 -33.49
C GLY A 257 -4.72 6.52 -32.90
N TRP A 258 -5.03 6.94 -31.66
CA TRP A 258 -4.46 8.13 -31.03
C TRP A 258 -2.92 8.09 -30.93
N GLU A 259 -2.33 6.93 -30.64
CA GLU A 259 -0.86 6.77 -30.56
C GLU A 259 -0.19 7.11 -31.90
N GLY A 260 -0.81 6.75 -33.02
CA GLY A 260 -0.32 7.10 -34.35
C GLY A 260 -0.36 8.60 -34.65
N ARG A 261 -1.30 9.34 -34.03
CA ARG A 261 -1.43 10.80 -34.22
C ARG A 261 -0.41 11.60 -33.42
N ILE A 262 0.10 11.04 -32.32
CA ILE A 262 1.13 11.67 -31.49
C ILE A 262 2.54 11.14 -31.78
N ALA A 263 2.68 10.19 -32.70
CA ALA A 263 3.96 9.58 -33.03
C ALA A 263 5.02 10.61 -33.47
N GLY A 264 6.22 10.50 -32.92
CA GLY A 264 7.34 11.40 -33.16
C GLY A 264 7.30 12.72 -32.38
N THR A 265 6.24 12.99 -31.61
CA THR A 265 6.10 14.25 -30.87
C THR A 265 6.83 14.24 -29.52
N GLU A 266 7.12 15.41 -28.96
CA GLU A 266 7.62 15.52 -27.57
C GLU A 266 6.61 14.99 -26.55
N PHE A 267 5.32 15.07 -26.86
CA PHE A 267 4.28 14.50 -26.01
C PHE A 267 4.35 12.97 -25.95
N GLU A 268 4.60 12.29 -27.08
CA GLU A 268 4.82 10.84 -27.08
C GLU A 268 6.04 10.46 -26.21
N LYS A 269 7.14 11.21 -26.30
CA LYS A 269 8.32 10.97 -25.45
C LYS A 269 7.98 11.11 -23.97
N ALA A 270 7.25 12.17 -23.59
CA ALA A 270 6.81 12.40 -22.22
C ALA A 270 5.86 11.30 -21.73
N LEU A 271 4.90 10.87 -22.57
CA LEU A 271 3.99 9.76 -22.27
C LEU A 271 4.74 8.43 -22.08
N ASN A 272 5.76 8.16 -22.91
CA ASN A 272 6.58 6.97 -22.76
C ASN A 272 7.43 7.00 -21.48
N ALA A 273 7.94 8.16 -21.08
CA ALA A 273 8.60 8.33 -19.79
C ALA A 273 7.63 8.07 -18.62
N PHE A 274 6.39 8.57 -18.71
CA PHE A 274 5.33 8.26 -17.75
C PHE A 274 5.05 6.76 -17.67
N LYS A 275 4.87 6.09 -18.82
CA LYS A 275 4.65 4.63 -18.88
C LYS A 275 5.86 3.85 -18.34
N LEU A 276 7.09 4.33 -18.53
CA LEU A 276 8.27 3.67 -17.97
C LEU A 276 8.28 3.73 -16.44
N LYS A 277 7.94 4.90 -15.88
CA LYS A 277 7.94 5.19 -14.44
C LYS A 277 6.73 4.57 -13.72
N HIS A 278 5.54 4.68 -14.29
CA HIS A 278 4.26 4.36 -13.65
C HIS A 278 3.48 3.26 -14.36
N GLY A 279 4.03 2.64 -15.40
CA GLY A 279 3.30 1.71 -16.27
C GLY A 279 2.79 0.44 -15.61
N SER A 280 3.33 0.06 -14.44
CA SER A 280 2.82 -1.06 -13.64
C SER A 280 1.53 -0.73 -12.88
N ARG A 281 1.15 0.55 -12.80
CA ARG A 281 -0.01 1.00 -12.02
C ARG A 281 -1.31 0.85 -12.80
N GLY A 282 -2.41 0.59 -12.09
CA GLY A 282 -3.74 0.47 -12.67
C GLY A 282 -4.80 0.03 -11.65
N PRO A 283 -6.08 -0.01 -12.05
CA PRO A 283 -7.11 -0.63 -11.21
C PRO A 283 -6.80 -2.11 -10.97
N ASN A 284 -7.01 -2.59 -9.74
CA ASN A 284 -6.81 -4.00 -9.36
C ASN A 284 -5.38 -4.53 -9.65
N GLU A 285 -4.38 -3.65 -9.58
CA GLU A 285 -2.98 -3.90 -9.96
C GLU A 285 -2.24 -4.99 -9.16
N TRP A 286 -2.83 -5.48 -8.06
CA TRP A 286 -2.28 -6.58 -7.26
C TRP A 286 -2.49 -7.96 -7.89
N ASP A 287 -3.32 -8.05 -8.94
CA ASP A 287 -3.43 -9.23 -9.79
C ASP A 287 -2.73 -8.96 -11.14
N PRO A 288 -1.71 -9.74 -11.54
CA PRO A 288 -1.03 -9.56 -12.83
C PRO A 288 -1.95 -9.77 -14.04
N ALA A 289 -3.14 -10.34 -13.87
CA ALA A 289 -4.15 -10.40 -14.93
C ALA A 289 -4.83 -9.04 -15.21
N ALA A 290 -4.74 -8.08 -14.29
CA ALA A 290 -5.33 -6.77 -14.45
C ALA A 290 -4.55 -5.91 -15.45
N HIS A 291 -5.26 -5.02 -16.16
CA HIS A 291 -4.65 -4.07 -17.07
C HIS A 291 -4.01 -2.90 -16.31
N SER A 292 -2.82 -2.50 -16.78
CA SER A 292 -2.07 -1.35 -16.27
C SER A 292 -1.96 -0.26 -17.33
N TYR A 293 -1.43 0.91 -16.97
CA TYR A 293 -1.17 1.99 -17.95
C TYR A 293 -0.30 1.55 -19.12
N GLU A 294 0.56 0.57 -18.90
CA GLU A 294 1.40 0.01 -19.95
C GLU A 294 0.66 -1.02 -20.82
N THR A 295 -0.09 -1.95 -20.22
CA THR A 295 -0.72 -3.04 -20.97
C THR A 295 -2.02 -2.61 -21.65
N ASN A 296 -2.65 -1.52 -21.18
CA ASN A 296 -3.81 -0.92 -21.80
C ASN A 296 -3.70 0.62 -21.80
N PRO A 297 -3.19 1.21 -22.89
CA PRO A 297 -3.04 2.66 -23.03
C PRO A 297 -4.34 3.46 -22.88
N ARG A 298 -5.52 2.81 -23.01
CA ARG A 298 -6.83 3.44 -22.80
C ARG A 298 -7.00 3.99 -21.38
N LEU A 299 -6.36 3.35 -20.39
CA LEU A 299 -6.39 3.81 -19.00
C LEU A 299 -5.74 5.19 -18.84
N ALA A 300 -4.55 5.37 -19.44
CA ALA A 300 -3.85 6.65 -19.43
C ALA A 300 -4.61 7.69 -20.27
N PHE A 301 -5.06 7.31 -21.48
CA PHE A 301 -5.84 8.18 -22.35
C PHE A 301 -7.08 8.75 -21.65
N ALA A 302 -7.90 7.90 -21.03
CA ALA A 302 -9.14 8.31 -20.38
C ALA A 302 -8.92 9.20 -19.15
N GLN A 303 -7.77 9.09 -18.47
CA GLN A 303 -7.43 10.01 -17.39
C GLN A 303 -6.96 11.36 -17.93
N LEU A 304 -6.06 11.35 -18.90
CA LEU A 304 -5.54 12.56 -19.54
C LEU A 304 -6.65 13.37 -20.23
N ASP A 305 -7.56 12.69 -20.92
CA ASP A 305 -8.71 13.29 -21.59
C ASP A 305 -9.67 13.96 -20.60
N ARG A 306 -9.85 13.39 -19.41
CA ARG A 306 -10.63 14.06 -18.35
C ARG A 306 -9.88 15.22 -17.71
N LEU A 307 -8.61 15.02 -17.39
CA LEU A 307 -7.79 16.01 -16.69
C LEU A 307 -7.60 17.27 -17.52
N ARG A 308 -7.41 17.18 -18.84
CA ARG A 308 -7.16 18.35 -19.72
C ARG A 308 -8.27 19.41 -19.68
N HIS A 309 -9.49 19.01 -19.30
CA HIS A 309 -10.64 19.90 -19.16
C HIS A 309 -10.78 20.53 -17.78
N GLN A 310 -10.04 20.05 -16.77
CA GLN A 310 -10.09 20.63 -15.42
C GLN A 310 -9.40 22.00 -15.37
N SER A 311 -9.94 22.89 -14.53
CA SER A 311 -9.37 24.21 -14.26
C SER A 311 -8.05 24.10 -13.51
N ASP A 312 -7.18 25.10 -13.64
CA ASP A 312 -5.85 25.08 -13.02
C ASP A 312 -5.86 25.07 -11.49
N GLY A 313 -7.00 25.40 -10.87
CA GLY A 313 -7.21 25.24 -9.43
C GLY A 313 -7.24 23.79 -8.94
N SER A 314 -7.35 22.81 -9.85
CA SER A 314 -7.33 21.37 -9.56
C SER A 314 -5.91 20.78 -9.55
N ASP A 315 -4.86 21.60 -9.70
CA ASP A 315 -3.47 21.13 -9.64
C ASP A 315 -3.21 20.41 -8.31
N PRO A 316 -2.77 19.13 -8.32
CA PRO A 316 -2.53 18.36 -7.10
C PRO A 316 -1.46 19.01 -6.19
N ARG A 317 -0.54 19.80 -6.76
CA ARG A 317 0.47 20.53 -5.99
C ARG A 317 -0.15 21.65 -5.15
N ALA A 318 -1.24 22.26 -5.61
CA ALA A 318 -1.93 23.29 -4.85
C ALA A 318 -2.59 22.72 -3.59
N ALA A 319 -3.21 21.53 -3.71
CA ALA A 319 -3.76 20.82 -2.56
C ALA A 319 -2.66 20.40 -1.58
N SER A 320 -1.57 19.81 -2.08
CA SER A 320 -0.41 19.44 -1.26
C SER A 320 0.17 20.63 -0.49
N LYS A 321 0.34 21.79 -1.14
CA LYS A 321 0.81 23.02 -0.49
C LYS A 321 -0.13 23.50 0.62
N ARG A 322 -1.45 23.50 0.37
CA ARG A 322 -2.45 23.90 1.37
C ARG A 322 -2.42 22.96 2.59
N ASN A 323 -2.41 21.66 2.35
CA ASN A 323 -2.39 20.66 3.40
C ASN A 323 -1.09 20.75 4.22
N GLY A 324 0.06 20.94 3.57
CA GLY A 324 1.34 21.12 4.26
C GLY A 324 1.39 22.37 5.15
N ALA A 325 0.82 23.50 4.69
CA ALA A 325 0.72 24.71 5.50
C ALA A 325 -0.18 24.54 6.72
N GLU A 326 -1.32 23.86 6.54
CA GLU A 326 -2.24 23.54 7.63
C GLU A 326 -1.59 22.59 8.65
N ARG A 327 -0.87 21.57 8.18
CA ARG A 327 -0.10 20.67 9.05
C ARG A 327 0.92 21.42 9.89
N ALA A 328 1.69 22.33 9.28
CA ALA A 328 2.70 23.11 9.99
C ALA A 328 2.07 24.01 11.07
N ARG A 329 0.93 24.63 10.77
CA ARG A 329 0.15 25.43 11.74
C ARG A 329 -0.32 24.56 12.91
N LEU A 330 -1.01 23.46 12.62
CA LEU A 330 -1.52 22.54 13.64
C LEU A 330 -0.39 21.96 14.49
N PHE A 331 0.73 21.58 13.87
CA PHE A 331 1.88 21.06 14.60
C PHE A 331 2.39 22.07 15.63
N ALA A 332 2.57 23.33 15.23
CA ALA A 332 3.01 24.39 16.15
C ALA A 332 2.03 24.61 17.31
N GLU A 333 0.71 24.66 17.03
CA GLU A 333 -0.32 24.85 18.06
C GLU A 333 -0.38 23.70 19.06
N ILE A 334 -0.24 22.46 18.59
CA ILE A 334 -0.26 21.28 19.45
C ILE A 334 1.05 21.20 20.25
N SER A 335 2.20 21.49 19.65
CA SER A 335 3.47 21.57 20.38
C SER A 335 3.45 22.62 21.49
N GLU A 336 2.83 23.78 21.25
CA GLU A 336 2.67 24.82 22.28
C GLU A 336 1.75 24.34 23.42
N ALA A 337 0.63 23.68 23.09
CA ALA A 337 -0.28 23.11 24.09
C ALA A 337 0.39 22.03 24.97
N LEU A 338 1.41 21.35 24.43
CA LEU A 338 2.17 20.30 25.11
C LEU A 338 3.43 20.82 25.82
N ALA A 339 3.74 22.12 25.79
CA ALA A 339 5.00 22.65 26.32
C ALA A 339 5.25 22.38 27.82
N GLY A 340 4.19 22.12 28.60
CA GLY A 340 4.27 21.73 30.01
C GLY A 340 4.55 20.24 30.26
N ASP A 341 4.56 19.42 29.22
CA ASP A 341 4.75 17.96 29.26
C ASP A 341 5.79 17.54 28.20
N ALA A 342 7.06 17.57 28.60
CA ALA A 342 8.18 17.29 27.70
C ALA A 342 8.15 15.86 27.11
N GLU A 343 7.60 14.90 27.85
CA GLU A 343 7.50 13.51 27.39
C GLU A 343 6.47 13.39 26.27
N THR A 344 5.25 13.88 26.49
CA THR A 344 4.18 13.88 25.48
C THR A 344 4.55 14.75 24.28
N ALA A 345 5.20 15.89 24.49
CA ALA A 345 5.70 16.74 23.40
C ALA A 345 6.75 16.04 22.54
N GLY A 346 7.67 15.29 23.16
CA GLY A 346 8.67 14.48 22.45
C GLY A 346 8.03 13.38 21.61
N MET A 347 7.05 12.68 22.18
CA MET A 347 6.31 11.63 21.47
C MET A 347 5.45 12.17 20.32
N PHE A 348 4.83 13.34 20.50
CA PHE A 348 4.09 14.02 19.43
C PHE A 348 5.01 14.45 18.29
N ALA A 349 6.20 14.98 18.60
CA ALA A 349 7.15 15.43 17.58
C ALA A 349 7.76 14.27 16.78
N ALA A 350 7.83 13.09 17.38
CA ALA A 350 8.32 11.86 16.74
C ALA A 350 7.27 11.18 15.84
N GLY A 351 5.97 11.44 16.04
CA GLY A 351 4.87 10.87 15.27
C GLY A 351 4.51 11.62 14.00
#